data_AF-A0A538TN55-F1
#
_entry.id   AF-A0A538TN55-F1
#
_cell.length_a   1.000
_cell.length_b   1.000
_cell.length_c   1.000
_cell.angle_alpha   90.00
_cell.angle_beta   90.00
_cell.angle_gamma   90.00
#
_symmetry.space_group_name_H-M   'P 1'
#
loop_
_entity.id
_entity.type
_entity.pdbx_description
1 polymer ?
#
loop_
_entity_poly.entity_id
_entity_poly.type
_entity_poly.pdbx_seq_one_letter_code
_entity_poly.pdbx_strand_id
1 'polypeptide(L)'
;MISTYLIAVIPALVLPWLLLPLRNTGLFAVFPVLPAAIVYARLIRARRGDQAITVAVLWALGLTISTVAASAVFPEGATKAIWHAGAFRDEMLAWIATGRGAEGNPAIFLPRVLLEYALVLILSAVSMGVAALFLGGLLLGYMNGYVGWVVAHADPSTSPIAAALTAWPPWSACRVLSFIFAGTAGALWGHPRILARGAERSPVRNLLIGSAALLLADIGLKWWLAPIWRDLLRALLGASAGIEAGGNG
;
A
#
# COMPACT_ATOMS: atom_id res chain seq x y z
N MET A 1 -3.64 10.14 24.38
CA MET A 1 -4.10 9.73 23.04
C MET A 1 -3.24 10.32 21.92
N ILE A 2 -2.93 11.62 21.93
CA ILE A 2 -2.07 12.27 20.92
C ILE A 2 -0.72 11.55 20.76
N SER A 3 -0.03 11.24 21.87
CA SER A 3 1.26 10.52 21.87
C SER A 3 1.21 9.18 21.12
N THR A 4 0.10 8.44 21.18
CA THR A 4 -0.06 7.13 20.51
C THR A 4 -0.01 7.26 19.00
N TYR A 5 -0.69 8.26 18.43
CA TYR A 5 -0.69 8.50 16.99
C TYR A 5 0.67 9.02 16.52
N LEU A 6 1.30 9.91 17.29
CA LEU A 6 2.62 10.45 16.96
C LEU A 6 3.69 9.36 16.87
N ILE A 7 3.68 8.39 17.80
CA ILE A 7 4.63 7.25 17.77
C ILE A 7 4.47 6.41 16.50
N ALA A 8 3.25 6.26 15.98
CA ALA A 8 3.03 5.49 14.76
C ALA A 8 3.37 6.28 13.49
N VAL A 9 3.07 7.58 13.47
CA VAL A 9 3.09 8.40 12.24
C VAL A 9 4.44 9.09 12.02
N ILE A 10 5.09 9.64 13.07
CA ILE A 10 6.37 10.36 12.92
C ILE A 10 7.43 9.46 12.27
N PRO A 11 7.63 8.20 12.70
CA PRO A 11 8.60 7.32 12.05
C PRO A 11 8.27 7.05 10.59
N ALA A 12 6.98 6.88 10.24
CA ALA A 12 6.56 6.70 8.85
C ALA A 12 6.84 7.94 7.97
N LEU A 13 6.82 9.14 8.57
CA LEU A 13 7.15 10.40 7.88
C LEU A 13 8.66 10.64 7.75
N VAL A 14 9.47 10.21 8.71
CA VAL A 14 10.91 10.53 8.77
C VAL A 14 11.79 9.42 8.19
N LEU A 15 11.49 8.16 8.50
CA LEU A 15 12.37 7.04 8.19
C LEU A 15 12.59 6.79 6.69
N PRO A 16 11.61 6.98 5.77
CA PRO A 16 11.89 6.82 4.34
C PRO A 16 13.05 7.68 3.85
N TRP A 17 13.15 8.94 4.30
CA TRP A 17 14.24 9.85 3.97
C TRP A 17 15.61 9.37 4.44
N LEU A 18 15.66 8.71 5.60
CA LEU A 18 16.90 8.19 6.18
C LEU A 18 17.30 6.83 5.60
N LEU A 19 16.32 6.00 5.25
CA LEU A 19 16.54 4.60 4.87
C LEU A 19 16.76 4.40 3.36
N LEU A 20 16.14 5.22 2.50
CA LEU A 20 16.33 5.11 1.05
C LEU A 20 17.79 5.29 0.61
N PRO A 21 18.56 6.27 1.12
CA PRO A 21 19.98 6.42 0.78
C PRO A 21 20.84 5.22 1.17
N LEU A 22 20.44 4.46 2.20
CA LEU A 22 21.18 3.29 2.68
C LEU A 22 21.04 2.06 1.77
N ARG A 23 20.09 2.06 0.82
CA ARG A 23 19.89 0.99 -0.17
C ARG A 23 19.75 -0.41 0.46
N ASN A 24 19.17 -0.48 1.65
CA ASN A 24 19.00 -1.73 2.39
C ASN A 24 17.52 -2.10 2.52
N THR A 25 17.13 -3.17 1.82
CA THR A 25 15.76 -3.67 1.78
C THR A 25 15.22 -4.11 3.13
N GLY A 26 16.03 -4.77 3.94
CA GLY A 26 15.62 -5.23 5.27
C GLY A 26 15.30 -4.07 6.21
N LEU A 27 16.14 -3.02 6.20
CA LEU A 27 15.92 -1.85 7.05
C LEU A 27 14.63 -1.11 6.65
N PHE A 28 14.42 -0.89 5.34
CA PHE A 28 13.22 -0.21 4.84
C PHE A 28 11.94 -1.04 5.10
N ALA A 29 12.01 -2.36 4.99
CA ALA A 29 10.86 -3.23 5.26
C ALA A 29 10.45 -3.23 6.73
N VAL A 30 11.37 -3.00 7.66
CA VAL A 30 11.13 -3.17 9.10
C VAL A 30 10.86 -1.86 9.83
N PHE A 31 11.77 -0.89 9.73
CA PHE A 31 11.81 0.26 10.63
C PHE A 31 10.62 1.23 10.47
N PRO A 32 10.13 1.55 9.26
CA PRO A 32 8.94 2.38 9.09
C PRO A 32 7.65 1.76 9.62
N VAL A 33 7.61 0.43 9.76
CA VAL A 33 6.42 -0.33 10.18
C VAL A 33 6.42 -0.58 11.70
N LEU A 34 7.59 -0.87 12.27
CA LEU A 34 7.73 -1.38 13.64
C LEU A 34 7.01 -0.54 14.72
N PRO A 35 7.15 0.80 14.76
CA PRO A 35 6.46 1.62 15.76
C PRO A 35 4.93 1.54 15.65
N ALA A 36 4.40 1.60 14.43
CA ALA A 36 2.97 1.47 14.18
C ALA A 36 2.47 0.07 14.53
N ALA A 37 3.23 -0.99 14.24
CA ALA A 37 2.88 -2.36 14.60
C ALA A 37 2.79 -2.57 16.12
N ILE A 38 3.71 -2.00 16.90
CA ILE A 38 3.67 -2.06 18.36
C ILE A 38 2.43 -1.34 18.91
N VAL A 39 2.16 -0.13 18.41
CA VAL A 39 0.99 0.65 18.82
C VAL A 39 -0.31 -0.08 18.45
N TYR A 40 -0.40 -0.58 17.22
CA TYR A 40 -1.56 -1.30 16.71
C TYR A 40 -1.84 -2.55 17.56
N ALA A 41 -0.83 -3.38 17.83
CA ALA A 41 -1.00 -4.58 18.66
C ALA A 41 -1.49 -4.26 20.08
N ARG A 42 -1.00 -3.16 20.69
CA ARG A 42 -1.48 -2.68 21.99
C ARG A 42 -2.96 -2.29 21.95
N LEU A 43 -3.39 -1.61 20.88
CA LEU A 43 -4.79 -1.21 20.69
C LEU A 43 -5.70 -2.42 20.46
N ILE A 44 -5.26 -3.40 19.65
CA ILE A 44 -5.98 -4.67 19.47
C ILE A 44 -6.12 -5.42 20.79
N ARG A 45 -5.05 -5.51 21.59
CA ARG A 45 -5.08 -6.14 22.91
C ARG A 45 -6.06 -5.43 23.86
N ALA A 46 -6.10 -4.10 23.79
CA ALA A 46 -7.06 -3.27 24.53
C ALA A 46 -8.47 -3.26 23.92
N ARG A 47 -8.73 -4.01 22.84
CA ARG A 47 -10.02 -4.09 22.12
C ARG A 47 -10.50 -2.75 21.52
N ARG A 48 -9.58 -1.84 21.23
CA ARG A 48 -9.85 -0.50 20.66
C ARG A 48 -9.69 -0.54 19.14
N GLY A 49 -10.58 -1.27 18.47
CA GLY A 49 -10.51 -1.52 17.02
C GLY A 49 -10.63 -0.26 16.16
N ASP A 50 -11.50 0.66 16.57
CA ASP A 50 -11.65 2.00 16.00
C ASP A 50 -10.31 2.75 15.94
N GLN A 51 -9.56 2.74 17.04
CA GLN A 51 -8.27 3.43 17.12
C GLN A 51 -7.16 2.66 16.41
N ALA A 52 -7.22 1.33 16.40
CA ALA A 52 -6.29 0.52 15.62
C ALA A 52 -6.43 0.84 14.12
N ILE A 53 -7.66 1.00 13.62
CA ILE A 53 -7.95 1.45 12.25
C ILE A 53 -7.39 2.84 12.02
N THR A 54 -7.69 3.81 12.89
CA THR A 54 -7.18 5.19 12.77
C THR A 54 -5.65 5.23 12.73
N VAL A 55 -4.97 4.47 13.60
CA VAL A 55 -3.50 4.35 13.58
C VAL A 55 -3.01 3.77 12.27
N ALA A 56 -3.60 2.69 11.79
CA ALA A 56 -3.19 2.06 10.54
C ALA A 56 -3.40 2.97 9.32
N VAL A 57 -4.52 3.71 9.27
CA VAL A 57 -4.80 4.69 8.20
C VAL A 57 -3.80 5.84 8.25
N LEU A 58 -3.60 6.46 9.41
CA LEU A 58 -2.65 7.58 9.54
C LEU A 58 -1.21 7.15 9.24
N TRP A 59 -0.82 5.95 9.66
CA TRP A 59 0.46 5.36 9.33
C TRP A 59 0.61 5.12 7.82
N ALA A 60 -0.39 4.52 7.17
CA ALA A 60 -0.35 4.26 5.73
C ALA A 60 -0.27 5.57 4.92
N LEU A 61 -1.00 6.60 5.33
CA LEU A 61 -0.94 7.94 4.73
C LEU A 61 0.45 8.57 4.93
N GLY A 62 0.98 8.57 6.15
CA GLY A 62 2.29 9.12 6.45
C GLY A 62 3.41 8.41 5.69
N LEU A 63 3.37 7.07 5.67
CA LEU A 63 4.32 6.25 4.91
C LEU A 63 4.21 6.53 3.42
N THR A 64 3.01 6.73 2.89
CA THR A 64 2.77 7.06 1.48
C THR A 64 3.36 8.40 1.10
N ILE A 65 2.99 9.46 1.82
CA ILE A 65 3.48 10.82 1.56
C ILE A 65 5.01 10.84 1.59
N SER A 66 5.61 10.26 2.63
CA SER A 66 7.06 10.29 2.81
C SER A 66 7.81 9.39 1.84
N THR A 67 7.34 8.17 1.60
CA THR A 67 7.99 7.25 0.65
C THR A 67 7.92 7.79 -0.77
N VAL A 68 6.78 8.37 -1.19
CA VAL A 68 6.66 8.99 -2.51
C VAL A 68 7.62 10.17 -2.65
N ALA A 69 7.62 11.10 -1.68
CA ALA A 69 8.48 12.27 -1.73
C ALA A 69 9.98 11.91 -1.69
N ALA A 70 10.37 11.00 -0.81
CA ALA A 70 11.74 10.53 -0.72
C ALA A 70 12.16 9.74 -1.98
N SER A 71 11.27 8.94 -2.56
CA SER A 71 11.55 8.19 -3.80
C SER A 71 11.62 9.11 -5.02
N ALA A 72 10.91 10.24 -5.03
CA ALA A 72 11.04 11.26 -6.06
C ALA A 72 12.42 11.95 -6.02
N VAL A 73 12.99 12.13 -4.83
CA VAL A 73 14.35 12.69 -4.66
C VAL A 73 15.44 11.64 -4.90
N PHE A 74 15.20 10.38 -4.51
CA PHE A 74 16.16 9.28 -4.62
C PHE A 74 15.62 8.11 -5.46
N PRO A 75 15.29 8.29 -6.75
CA PRO A 75 14.59 7.27 -7.56
C PRO A 75 15.38 5.97 -7.70
N GLU A 76 16.69 6.04 -7.92
CA GLU A 76 17.53 4.83 -7.94
C GLU A 76 17.64 4.18 -6.55
N GLY A 77 17.68 5.00 -5.50
CA GLY A 77 17.68 4.53 -4.11
C GLY A 77 16.42 3.73 -3.81
N ALA A 78 15.25 4.22 -4.23
CA ALA A 78 13.97 3.54 -4.08
C ALA A 78 13.96 2.16 -4.75
N THR A 79 14.46 2.04 -5.98
CA THR A 79 14.48 0.75 -6.69
C THR A 79 15.37 -0.31 -6.02
N LYS A 80 16.38 0.11 -5.24
CA LYS A 80 17.32 -0.78 -4.54
C LYS A 80 16.95 -1.00 -3.07
N ALA A 81 16.39 0.00 -2.42
CA ALA A 81 16.03 -0.02 -1.00
C ALA A 81 14.64 -0.60 -0.74
N ILE A 82 13.70 -0.46 -1.68
CA ILE A 82 12.32 -0.93 -1.47
C ILE A 82 12.18 -2.29 -2.15
N TRP A 83 11.70 -3.27 -1.38
CA TRP A 83 11.46 -4.62 -1.89
C TRP A 83 10.57 -4.56 -3.13
N HIS A 84 10.99 -5.22 -4.22
CA HIS A 84 10.21 -5.37 -5.45
C HIS A 84 9.88 -4.06 -6.23
N ALA A 85 10.33 -2.88 -5.78
CA ALA A 85 9.98 -1.61 -6.41
C ALA A 85 10.46 -1.48 -7.87
N GLY A 86 11.69 -1.93 -8.17
CA GLY A 86 12.20 -1.93 -9.55
C GLY A 86 11.38 -2.82 -10.48
N ALA A 87 11.13 -4.07 -10.08
CA ALA A 87 10.33 -5.02 -10.85
C ALA A 87 8.89 -4.52 -11.07
N PHE A 88 8.27 -3.95 -10.02
CA PHE A 88 6.93 -3.38 -10.14
C PHE A 88 6.89 -2.17 -11.07
N ARG A 89 7.90 -1.29 -11.03
CA ARG A 89 8.03 -0.19 -11.99
C ARG A 89 8.08 -0.71 -13.42
N ASP A 90 8.91 -1.71 -13.67
CA ASP A 90 9.09 -2.25 -15.02
C ASP A 90 7.79 -2.91 -15.54
N GLU A 91 7.07 -3.63 -14.67
CA GLU A 91 5.74 -4.17 -14.97
C GLU A 91 4.74 -3.04 -15.32
N MET A 92 4.71 -1.97 -14.52
CA MET A 92 3.82 -0.82 -14.76
C MET A 92 4.16 -0.11 -16.05
N LEU A 93 5.44 0.12 -16.36
CA LEU A 93 5.85 0.74 -17.61
C LEU A 93 5.50 -0.12 -18.83
N ALA A 94 5.67 -1.44 -18.74
CA ALA A 94 5.26 -2.36 -19.79
C ALA A 94 3.74 -2.33 -20.01
N TRP A 95 2.95 -2.26 -18.94
CA TRP A 95 1.50 -2.10 -19.02
C TRP A 95 1.09 -0.73 -19.59
N ILE A 96 1.76 0.35 -19.20
CA ILE A 96 1.51 1.69 -19.75
C ILE A 96 1.79 1.72 -21.25
N ALA A 97 2.87 1.07 -21.70
CA ALA A 97 3.24 1.02 -23.12
C ALA A 97 2.30 0.13 -23.95
N THR A 98 1.96 -1.06 -23.44
CA THR A 98 1.31 -2.10 -24.27
C THR A 98 -0.15 -2.38 -23.91
N GLY A 99 -0.62 -1.97 -22.75
CA GLY A 99 -1.87 -2.42 -22.15
C GLY A 99 -1.88 -3.86 -21.64
N ARG A 100 -0.80 -4.63 -21.85
CA ARG A 100 -0.67 -6.02 -21.39
C ARG A 100 -0.03 -6.03 -20.00
N GLY A 101 -0.55 -6.85 -19.09
CA GLY A 101 -0.03 -6.97 -17.72
C GLY A 101 -1.15 -7.18 -16.69
N ALA A 102 -0.78 -7.21 -15.42
CA ALA A 102 -1.73 -7.45 -14.33
C ALA A 102 -2.79 -6.34 -14.22
N GLU A 103 -2.44 -5.08 -14.51
CA GLU A 103 -3.36 -3.95 -14.27
C GLU A 103 -4.63 -3.98 -15.14
N GLY A 104 -4.60 -4.59 -16.33
CA GLY A 104 -5.75 -4.69 -17.23
C GLY A 104 -6.39 -6.07 -17.34
N ASN A 105 -5.88 -7.09 -16.65
CA ASN A 105 -6.34 -8.47 -16.83
C ASN A 105 -6.82 -9.11 -15.50
N PRO A 106 -8.14 -9.29 -15.32
CA PRO A 106 -8.73 -9.92 -14.12
C PRO A 106 -8.15 -11.30 -13.81
N ALA A 107 -7.81 -12.10 -14.82
CA ALA A 107 -7.24 -13.43 -14.60
C ALA A 107 -5.85 -13.39 -13.93
N ILE A 108 -5.16 -12.24 -14.00
CA ILE A 108 -3.82 -12.07 -13.41
C ILE A 108 -3.91 -11.35 -12.07
N PHE A 109 -4.60 -10.20 -11.98
CA PHE A 109 -4.61 -9.44 -10.72
C PHE A 109 -5.52 -10.04 -9.65
N LEU A 110 -6.66 -10.64 -10.03
CA LEU A 110 -7.64 -11.08 -9.05
C LEU A 110 -7.10 -12.19 -8.14
N PRO A 111 -6.44 -13.25 -8.65
CA PRO A 111 -5.83 -14.27 -7.78
C PRO A 111 -4.81 -13.68 -6.80
N ARG A 112 -3.99 -12.72 -7.26
CA ARG A 112 -3.01 -12.02 -6.44
C ARG A 112 -3.67 -11.22 -5.31
N VAL A 113 -4.67 -10.41 -5.63
CA VAL A 113 -5.39 -9.58 -4.65
C VAL A 113 -6.11 -10.44 -3.62
N LEU A 114 -6.74 -11.54 -4.05
CA LEU A 114 -7.42 -12.46 -3.14
C LEU A 114 -6.43 -13.21 -2.23
N LEU A 115 -5.26 -13.60 -2.75
CA LEU A 115 -4.19 -14.19 -1.95
C LEU A 115 -3.66 -13.21 -0.91
N GLU A 116 -3.35 -11.97 -1.31
CA GLU A 116 -2.91 -10.91 -0.39
C GLU A 116 -3.96 -10.65 0.69
N TYR A 117 -5.24 -10.58 0.33
CA TYR A 117 -6.36 -10.43 1.26
C TYR A 117 -6.45 -11.59 2.26
N ALA A 118 -6.33 -12.83 1.78
CA ALA A 118 -6.33 -14.02 2.64
C ALA A 118 -5.12 -14.03 3.59
N LEU A 119 -3.93 -13.66 3.10
CA LEU A 119 -2.73 -13.53 3.92
C LEU A 119 -2.92 -12.47 5.00
N VAL A 120 -3.49 -11.31 4.68
CA VAL A 120 -3.80 -10.27 5.68
C VAL A 120 -4.69 -10.81 6.80
N LEU A 121 -5.74 -11.55 6.46
CA LEU A 121 -6.64 -12.17 7.46
C LEU A 121 -5.90 -13.17 8.35
N ILE A 122 -5.17 -14.10 7.74
CA ILE A 122 -4.47 -15.19 8.46
C ILE A 122 -3.37 -14.60 9.35
N LEU A 123 -2.49 -13.77 8.79
CA LEU A 123 -1.41 -13.12 9.53
C LEU A 123 -1.94 -12.28 10.67
N SER A 124 -3.03 -11.53 10.44
CA SER A 124 -3.63 -10.74 11.50
C SER A 124 -4.18 -11.60 12.64
N ALA A 125 -4.85 -12.70 12.30
CA ALA A 125 -5.39 -13.64 13.27
C ALA A 125 -4.31 -14.25 14.15
N VAL A 126 -3.13 -14.58 13.62
CA VAL A 126 -2.07 -15.23 14.40
C VAL A 126 -1.11 -14.27 15.11
N SER A 127 -1.14 -12.97 14.77
CA SER A 127 -0.13 -12.01 15.27
C SER A 127 -0.69 -10.71 15.85
N MET A 128 -1.98 -10.64 16.17
CA MET A 128 -2.67 -9.37 16.52
C MET A 128 -2.50 -8.28 15.45
N GLY A 129 -2.36 -8.65 14.17
CA GLY A 129 -2.16 -7.71 13.05
C GLY A 129 -0.71 -7.29 12.79
N VAL A 130 0.25 -7.62 13.65
CA VAL A 130 1.67 -7.24 13.46
C VAL A 130 2.25 -7.72 12.13
N ALA A 131 2.17 -9.02 11.83
CA ALA A 131 2.70 -9.59 10.60
C ALA A 131 1.96 -9.06 9.35
N ALA A 132 0.66 -8.80 9.46
CA ALA A 132 -0.11 -8.19 8.38
C ALA A 132 0.30 -6.73 8.11
N LEU A 133 0.70 -5.96 9.13
CA LEU A 133 1.24 -4.61 8.93
C LEU A 133 2.60 -4.64 8.21
N PHE A 134 3.47 -5.62 8.48
CA PHE A 134 4.70 -5.80 7.70
C PHE A 134 4.41 -6.15 6.25
N LEU A 135 3.47 -7.06 5.99
CA LEU A 135 2.99 -7.33 4.64
C LEU A 135 2.46 -6.04 3.98
N GLY A 136 1.60 -5.29 4.67
CA GLY A 136 1.08 -4.01 4.19
C GLY A 136 2.18 -2.99 3.89
N GLY A 137 3.23 -2.92 4.71
CA GLY A 137 4.39 -2.05 4.50
C GLY A 137 5.19 -2.43 3.27
N LEU A 138 5.38 -3.73 3.00
CA LEU A 138 6.01 -4.22 1.77
C LEU A 138 5.17 -3.86 0.54
N LEU A 139 3.87 -4.15 0.57
CA LEU A 139 2.94 -3.88 -0.54
C LEU A 139 2.86 -2.39 -0.85
N LEU A 140 2.63 -1.57 0.19
CA LEU A 140 2.51 -0.13 0.07
C LEU A 140 3.85 0.51 -0.34
N GLY A 141 4.96 -0.02 0.18
CA GLY A 141 6.30 0.44 -0.11
C GLY A 141 6.62 0.39 -1.60
N TYR A 142 6.49 -0.77 -2.25
CA TYR A 142 6.85 -0.88 -3.67
C TYR A 142 5.95 -0.02 -4.57
N MET A 143 4.67 0.12 -4.23
CA MET A 143 3.74 0.98 -4.95
C MET A 143 4.15 2.45 -4.85
N ASN A 144 4.50 2.90 -3.65
CA ASN A 144 4.95 4.27 -3.42
C ASN A 144 6.32 4.55 -4.03
N GLY A 145 7.19 3.55 -4.10
CA GLY A 145 8.46 3.63 -4.82
C GLY A 145 8.24 3.91 -6.31
N TYR A 146 7.31 3.19 -6.95
CA TYR A 146 6.89 3.46 -8.33
C TYR A 146 6.29 4.86 -8.49
N VAL A 147 5.38 5.26 -7.60
CA VAL A 147 4.75 6.60 -7.66
C VAL A 147 5.81 7.71 -7.55
N GLY A 148 6.76 7.59 -6.63
CA GLY A 148 7.86 8.55 -6.52
C GLY A 148 8.75 8.56 -7.78
N TRP A 149 9.00 7.40 -8.39
CA TRP A 149 9.70 7.34 -9.68
C TRP A 149 8.93 8.09 -10.77
N VAL A 150 7.60 7.94 -10.86
CA VAL A 150 6.77 8.69 -11.81
C VAL A 150 6.86 10.19 -11.55
N VAL A 151 6.78 10.64 -10.28
CA VAL A 151 6.94 12.05 -9.93
C VAL A 151 8.29 12.62 -10.41
N ALA A 152 9.36 11.83 -10.35
CA ALA A 152 10.69 12.25 -10.80
C ALA A 152 10.85 12.30 -12.33
N HIS A 153 10.00 11.61 -13.10
CA HIS A 153 10.12 11.46 -14.56
C HIS A 153 8.92 11.98 -15.36
N ALA A 154 7.90 12.51 -14.66
CA ALA A 154 6.74 13.14 -15.27
C ALA A 154 7.13 14.38 -16.09
N ASP A 155 6.24 14.78 -16.99
CA ASP A 155 6.38 16.03 -17.75
C ASP A 155 6.70 17.20 -16.81
N PRO A 156 7.77 17.99 -17.07
CA PRO A 156 8.16 19.13 -16.23
C PRO A 156 7.07 20.20 -16.04
N SER A 157 6.09 20.26 -16.95
CA SER A 157 4.92 21.14 -16.85
C SER A 157 3.88 20.67 -15.83
N THR A 158 3.94 19.40 -15.41
CA THR A 158 3.03 18.83 -14.42
C THR A 158 3.60 18.99 -13.01
N SER A 159 2.81 19.56 -12.10
CA SER A 159 3.24 19.69 -10.70
C SER A 159 3.49 18.31 -10.05
N PRO A 160 4.47 18.19 -9.11
CA PRO A 160 4.75 16.93 -8.42
C PRO A 160 3.54 16.32 -7.72
N ILE A 161 2.64 17.16 -7.19
CA ILE A 161 1.40 16.72 -6.52
C ILE A 161 0.44 16.10 -7.54
N ALA A 162 0.23 16.75 -8.69
CA ALA A 162 -0.62 16.22 -9.75
C ALA A 162 -0.06 14.90 -10.31
N ALA A 163 1.25 14.81 -10.49
CA ALA A 163 1.92 13.58 -10.92
C ALA A 163 1.70 12.45 -9.89
N ALA A 164 1.88 12.74 -8.60
CA ALA A 164 1.66 11.77 -7.53
C ALA A 164 0.19 11.28 -7.49
N LEU A 165 -0.78 12.19 -7.55
CA LEU A 165 -2.21 11.84 -7.53
C LEU A 165 -2.62 11.01 -8.75
N THR A 166 -2.05 11.29 -9.91
CA THR A 166 -2.31 10.52 -11.14
C THR A 166 -1.67 9.13 -11.07
N ALA A 167 -0.45 9.05 -10.53
CA ALA A 167 0.29 7.79 -10.35
C ALA A 167 -0.29 6.89 -9.24
N TRP A 168 -1.11 7.43 -8.35
CA TRP A 168 -1.72 6.71 -7.23
C TRP A 168 -3.20 6.40 -7.52
N PRO A 169 -3.52 5.24 -8.12
CA PRO A 169 -4.85 5.00 -8.62
C PRO A 169 -5.89 4.79 -7.50
N PRO A 170 -7.16 5.19 -7.71
CA PRO A 170 -8.18 5.19 -6.66
C PRO A 170 -8.53 3.79 -6.15
N TRP A 171 -8.45 2.76 -6.98
CA TRP A 171 -8.72 1.38 -6.56
C TRP A 171 -7.72 0.88 -5.51
N SER A 172 -6.47 1.32 -5.58
CA SER A 172 -5.45 1.02 -4.56
C SER A 172 -5.81 1.62 -3.19
N ALA A 173 -6.52 2.76 -3.15
CA ALA A 173 -7.01 3.33 -1.89
C ALA A 173 -8.04 2.42 -1.26
N CYS A 174 -8.99 1.96 -2.07
CA CYS A 174 -9.99 0.97 -1.66
C CYS A 174 -9.34 -0.31 -1.14
N ARG A 175 -8.29 -0.81 -1.82
CA ARG A 175 -7.53 -1.99 -1.39
C ARG A 175 -6.87 -1.79 -0.03
N VAL A 176 -6.15 -0.68 0.17
CA VAL A 176 -5.48 -0.39 1.45
C VAL A 176 -6.51 -0.34 2.59
N LEU A 177 -7.62 0.37 2.41
CA LEU A 177 -8.68 0.44 3.42
C LEU A 177 -9.34 -0.92 3.66
N SER A 178 -9.58 -1.69 2.60
CA SER A 178 -10.09 -3.07 2.70
C SER A 178 -9.19 -3.92 3.56
N PHE A 179 -7.87 -3.88 3.32
CA PHE A 179 -6.88 -4.67 4.06
C PHE A 179 -6.77 -4.21 5.51
N ILE A 180 -6.87 -2.91 5.81
CA ILE A 180 -6.90 -2.40 7.19
C ILE A 180 -8.13 -2.94 7.94
N PHE A 181 -9.29 -2.96 7.29
CA PHE A 181 -10.53 -3.43 7.92
C PHE A 181 -10.51 -4.96 8.12
N ALA A 182 -10.05 -5.70 7.10
CA ALA A 182 -9.85 -7.15 7.20
C ALA A 182 -8.83 -7.51 8.28
N GLY A 183 -7.69 -6.82 8.31
CA GLY A 183 -6.64 -7.06 9.29
C GLY A 183 -7.11 -6.78 10.72
N THR A 184 -7.87 -5.69 10.92
CA THR A 184 -8.46 -5.37 12.22
C THR A 184 -9.51 -6.41 12.63
N ALA A 185 -10.37 -6.84 11.71
CA ALA A 185 -11.33 -7.90 11.96
C ALA A 185 -10.60 -9.22 12.33
N GLY A 186 -9.61 -9.63 11.54
CA GLY A 186 -8.80 -10.82 11.76
C GLY A 186 -8.06 -10.78 13.10
N ALA A 187 -7.48 -9.64 13.47
CA ALA A 187 -6.77 -9.47 14.73
C ALA A 187 -7.72 -9.52 15.95
N LEU A 188 -8.88 -8.85 15.90
CA LEU A 188 -9.85 -8.84 17.00
C LEU A 188 -10.60 -10.18 17.16
N TRP A 189 -10.80 -10.90 16.05
CA TRP A 189 -11.60 -12.13 16.02
C TRP A 189 -10.74 -13.40 16.11
N GLY A 190 -9.62 -13.44 15.39
CA GLY A 190 -8.78 -14.62 15.21
C GLY A 190 -7.78 -14.83 16.33
N HIS A 191 -7.11 -13.77 16.81
CA HIS A 191 -6.10 -13.90 17.86
C HIS A 191 -6.65 -14.47 19.18
N PRO A 192 -7.82 -14.01 19.67
CA PRO A 192 -8.49 -14.65 20.81
C PRO A 192 -8.84 -16.13 20.58
N ARG A 193 -9.22 -16.51 19.35
CA ARG A 193 -9.62 -17.88 19.03
C ARG A 193 -8.46 -18.85 18.99
N ILE A 194 -7.34 -18.42 18.42
CA ILE A 194 -6.21 -19.31 18.13
C ILE A 194 -5.27 -19.36 19.34
N LEU A 195 -5.01 -18.21 19.98
CA LEU A 195 -3.90 -18.06 20.94
C LEU A 195 -4.33 -17.68 22.36
N ALA A 196 -5.48 -17.02 22.55
CA ALA A 196 -5.95 -16.57 23.87
C ALA A 196 -7.35 -17.11 24.21
N ARG A 197 -7.43 -18.45 24.31
CA ARG A 197 -8.66 -19.21 24.60
C ARG A 197 -9.39 -18.63 25.82
N GLY A 198 -10.65 -18.23 25.64
CA GLY A 198 -11.52 -17.72 26.71
C GLY A 198 -11.74 -16.20 26.72
N ALA A 199 -11.06 -15.43 25.86
CA ALA A 199 -11.28 -13.98 25.80
C ALA A 199 -12.61 -13.61 25.13
N GLU A 200 -13.22 -12.52 25.64
CA GLU A 200 -14.51 -11.99 25.18
C GLU A 200 -14.51 -11.66 23.68
N ARG A 201 -15.67 -11.82 23.04
CA ARG A 201 -15.82 -11.79 21.58
C ARG A 201 -16.12 -10.38 21.11
N SER A 202 -15.24 -9.79 20.30
CA SER A 202 -15.54 -8.53 19.62
C SER A 202 -16.44 -8.75 18.39
N PRO A 203 -17.52 -7.98 18.22
CA PRO A 203 -18.31 -8.03 16.99
C PRO A 203 -17.51 -7.42 15.83
N VAL A 204 -17.14 -8.25 14.85
CA VAL A 204 -16.35 -7.81 13.67
C VAL A 204 -17.14 -7.80 12.37
N ARG A 205 -18.44 -8.13 12.40
CA ARG A 205 -19.27 -8.30 11.20
C ARG A 205 -19.22 -7.07 10.29
N ASN A 206 -19.37 -5.88 10.87
CA ASN A 206 -19.37 -4.63 10.11
C ASN A 206 -18.00 -4.33 9.48
N LEU A 207 -16.90 -4.73 10.15
CA LEU A 207 -15.55 -4.59 9.58
C LEU A 207 -15.35 -5.51 8.38
N LEU A 208 -15.83 -6.76 8.46
CA LEU A 208 -15.77 -7.71 7.35
C LEU A 208 -16.64 -7.27 6.17
N ILE A 209 -17.85 -6.78 6.42
CA ILE A 209 -18.74 -6.24 5.37
C ILE A 209 -18.09 -5.02 4.71
N GLY A 210 -17.60 -4.06 5.50
CA GLY A 210 -16.93 -2.87 4.96
C GLY A 210 -15.67 -3.22 4.17
N SER A 211 -14.89 -4.17 4.67
CA SER A 211 -13.70 -4.68 3.98
C SER A 211 -14.04 -5.34 2.65
N ALA A 212 -15.05 -6.21 2.61
CA ALA A 212 -15.51 -6.86 1.38
C ALA A 212 -16.08 -5.85 0.37
N ALA A 213 -16.85 -4.86 0.82
CA ALA A 213 -17.37 -3.79 -0.04
C ALA A 213 -16.23 -2.98 -0.67
N LEU A 214 -15.20 -2.62 0.10
CA LEU A 214 -14.01 -1.93 -0.40
C LEU A 214 -13.18 -2.80 -1.35
N LEU A 215 -13.10 -4.12 -1.12
CA LEU A 215 -12.42 -5.04 -2.02
C LEU A 215 -13.15 -5.15 -3.37
N LEU A 216 -14.48 -5.24 -3.35
CA LEU A 216 -15.29 -5.22 -4.56
C LEU A 216 -15.16 -3.89 -5.30
N ALA A 217 -15.09 -2.77 -4.57
CA ALA A 217 -14.82 -1.46 -5.15
C ALA A 217 -13.44 -1.38 -5.80
N ASP A 218 -12.38 -1.91 -5.16
CA ASP A 218 -11.05 -2.02 -5.77
C ASP A 218 -11.10 -2.78 -7.09
N ILE A 219 -11.68 -3.98 -7.08
CA ILE A 219 -11.78 -4.83 -8.29
C ILE A 219 -12.60 -4.15 -9.39
N GLY A 220 -13.76 -3.58 -9.05
CA GLY A 220 -14.66 -2.93 -10.00
C GLY A 220 -14.07 -1.65 -10.60
N LEU A 221 -13.49 -0.78 -9.76
CA LEU A 221 -12.81 0.43 -10.23
C LEU A 221 -11.61 0.09 -11.10
N LYS A 222 -10.79 -0.89 -10.71
CA LYS A 222 -9.64 -1.32 -11.50
C LYS A 222 -10.08 -1.88 -12.85
N TRP A 223 -11.07 -2.76 -12.87
CA TRP A 223 -11.61 -3.32 -14.12
C TRP A 223 -12.06 -2.21 -15.07
N TRP A 224 -12.82 -1.24 -14.57
CA TRP A 224 -13.44 -0.23 -15.40
C TRP A 224 -12.49 0.90 -15.82
N LEU A 225 -11.66 1.37 -14.90
CA LEU A 225 -10.84 2.57 -15.09
C LEU A 225 -9.42 2.28 -15.58
N ALA A 226 -8.92 1.04 -15.50
CA ALA A 226 -7.55 0.73 -15.89
C ALA A 226 -7.18 1.25 -17.29
N PRO A 227 -8.00 1.09 -18.36
CA PRO A 227 -7.64 1.63 -19.69
C PRO A 227 -7.51 3.15 -19.70
N ILE A 228 -8.44 3.87 -19.05
CA ILE A 228 -8.44 5.33 -18.97
C ILE A 228 -7.21 5.81 -18.17
N TRP A 229 -6.94 5.13 -17.06
CA TRP A 229 -5.81 5.46 -16.19
C TRP A 229 -4.46 5.23 -16.87
N ARG A 230 -4.37 4.19 -17.72
CA ARG A 230 -3.19 3.93 -18.56
C ARG A 230 -2.89 5.11 -19.47
N ASP A 231 -3.91 5.63 -20.13
CA ASP A 231 -3.76 6.73 -21.08
C ASP A 231 -3.38 8.04 -20.36
N LEU A 232 -3.92 8.28 -19.16
CA LEU A 232 -3.48 9.37 -18.28
C LEU A 232 -2.01 9.23 -17.87
N LEU A 233 -1.57 8.03 -17.49
CA LEU A 233 -0.17 7.79 -17.11
C LEU A 233 0.78 7.92 -18.30
N ARG A 234 0.34 7.51 -19.49
CA ARG A 234 1.10 7.68 -20.73
C ARG A 234 1.25 9.16 -21.08
N ALA A 235 0.19 9.95 -20.94
CA ALA A 235 0.26 11.40 -21.13
C ALA A 235 1.18 12.06 -20.09
N LEU A 236 1.08 11.65 -18.82
CA LEU A 236 1.90 12.17 -17.72
C LEU A 236 3.40 11.92 -17.92
N LEU A 237 3.76 10.73 -18.43
CA LEU A 237 5.15 10.33 -18.67
C LEU A 237 5.67 10.77 -20.04
N GLY A 238 4.83 11.39 -20.88
CA GLY A 238 5.20 11.88 -22.22
C GLY A 238 6.06 10.91 -23.03
N ALA A 239 7.05 11.44 -23.76
CA ALA A 239 8.12 10.68 -24.40
C ALA A 239 9.32 10.40 -23.46
N SER A 240 9.34 10.96 -22.24
CA SER A 240 10.50 10.91 -21.33
C SER A 240 10.74 9.52 -20.72
N ALA A 241 9.76 8.63 -20.77
CA ALA A 241 9.89 7.23 -20.34
C ALA A 241 10.35 6.26 -21.45
N GLY A 242 10.66 6.75 -22.66
CA GLY A 242 10.95 5.89 -23.81
C GLY A 242 9.73 5.10 -24.31
N ILE A 243 8.53 5.53 -23.91
CA ILE A 243 7.26 4.99 -24.37
C ILE A 243 6.86 5.83 -25.58
N GLU A 244 7.14 5.34 -26.79
CA GLU A 244 6.72 6.02 -28.02
C GLU A 244 5.21 6.23 -28.01
N ALA A 245 4.79 7.46 -28.33
CA ALA A 245 3.40 7.79 -28.55
C ALA A 245 2.89 7.06 -29.81
N GLY A 246 2.39 5.84 -29.61
CA GLY A 246 1.60 5.13 -30.61
C GLY A 246 2.40 4.31 -31.63
N GLY A 247 2.68 3.06 -31.29
CA GLY A 247 2.60 1.98 -32.26
C GLY A 247 1.20 1.39 -32.21
N ASN A 248 0.32 1.76 -33.13
CA ASN A 248 -0.92 1.02 -33.38
C ASN A 248 -0.53 -0.35 -33.96
N GLY A 249 -0.66 -1.40 -33.16
CA GLY A 249 -0.60 -2.80 -33.57
C GLY A 249 -1.79 -3.55 -33.02
#